data_AF-R7VG37-F1
#
_entry.id   AF-R7VG37-F1
#
_cell.length_a   1.000
_cell.length_b   1.000
_cell.length_c   1.000
_cell.angle_alpha   90.00
_cell.angle_beta   90.00
_cell.angle_gamma   90.00
#
_symmetry.space_group_name_H-M   'P 1'
#
loop_
_entity.id
_entity.type
_entity.pdbx_description
1 polymer ?
#
loop_
_entity_poly.entity_id
_entity_poly.type
_entity_poly.pdbx_seq_one_letter_code
_entity_poly.pdbx_strand_id
1 'polypeptide(L)' 'LEEEHGFRCCVHIRDFDVGRSFMEQMGECIRASRRVLCFLSPHFLDSYYCVWEFRHAYETDELRGNRRLALIVMD' A
#
# COMPACT_ATOMS: atom_id res chain seq x y z
N LEU A 1 -6.86 -14.25 1.98
CA LEU A 1 -6.89 -13.51 0.69
C LEU A 1 -6.33 -14.35 -0.46
N GLU A 2 -5.07 -14.78 -0.38
CA GLU A 2 -4.45 -15.55 -1.49
C GLU A 2 -4.96 -17.00 -1.54
N GLU A 3 -4.89 -17.74 -0.43
CA GLU A 3 -5.31 -19.16 -0.40
C GLU A 3 -6.83 -19.34 -0.49
N GLU A 4 -7.59 -18.66 0.37
CA GLU A 4 -9.04 -18.83 0.46
C GLU A 4 -9.82 -18.22 -0.71
N HIS A 5 -9.33 -17.12 -1.29
CA HIS A 5 -10.05 -16.37 -2.33
C HIS A 5 -9.31 -16.30 -3.68
N GLY A 6 -8.11 -16.88 -3.80
CA GLY A 6 -7.35 -16.90 -5.05
C GLY A 6 -6.87 -15.54 -5.53
N PHE A 7 -6.81 -14.53 -4.66
CA PHE A 7 -6.30 -13.21 -5.06
C PHE A 7 -4.79 -13.25 -5.25
N ARG A 8 -4.29 -12.50 -6.24
CA ARG A 8 -2.86 -12.17 -6.34
C ARG A 8 -2.60 -10.93 -5.50
N CYS A 9 -1.89 -11.08 -4.39
CA CYS A 9 -1.55 -9.96 -3.52
C CYS A 9 -0.08 -9.56 -3.69
N CYS A 10 0.19 -8.28 -3.49
CA CYS A 10 1.53 -7.76 -3.31
C CYS A 10 1.64 -7.28 -1.86
N VAL A 11 2.61 -7.82 -1.12
CA VAL A 11 2.87 -7.49 0.28
C VAL A 11 4.28 -6.93 0.37
N HIS A 12 4.41 -5.65 0.74
CA HIS A 12 5.69 -4.91 0.66
C HIS A 12 6.85 -5.60 1.39
N ILE A 13 6.63 -6.18 2.58
CA ILE A 13 7.69 -6.87 3.35
C ILE A 13 8.16 -8.18 2.71
N ARG A 14 7.33 -8.79 1.86
CA ARG A 14 7.60 -10.07 1.20
C ARG A 14 8.11 -9.88 -0.22
N ASP A 15 7.50 -8.95 -0.96
CA ASP A 15 7.61 -8.89 -2.42
C ASP A 15 8.51 -7.74 -2.91
N PHE A 16 8.90 -6.80 -2.05
CA PHE A 16 9.80 -5.72 -2.46
C PHE A 16 11.25 -6.19 -2.44
N ASP A 17 11.97 -5.81 -3.49
CA ASP A 17 13.41 -6.03 -3.61
C ASP A 17 14.15 -5.03 -2.71
N VAL A 18 15.01 -5.56 -1.84
CA VAL A 18 15.84 -4.80 -0.90
C VAL A 18 16.88 -3.93 -1.63
N GLY A 19 17.21 -4.24 -2.90
CA GLY A 19 18.13 -3.47 -3.74
C GLY A 19 17.50 -2.32 -4.51
N ARG A 20 16.17 -2.16 -4.48
CA ARG A 20 15.44 -1.13 -5.22
C ARG A 20 14.80 -0.11 -4.26
N SER A 21 14.57 1.10 -4.77
CA SER A 21 13.89 2.16 -4.02
C SER A 21 12.51 1.67 -3.54
N PHE A 22 12.26 1.75 -2.23
CA PHE A 22 10.97 1.39 -1.67
C PHE A 22 9.83 2.22 -2.31
N MET A 23 10.06 3.52 -2.48
CA MET A 23 9.09 4.46 -3.07
C MET A 23 8.71 4.11 -4.51
N GLU A 24 9.71 3.71 -5.31
CA GLU A 24 9.50 3.34 -6.69
C GLU A 24 8.65 2.08 -6.77
N GLN A 25 9.02 1.05 -6.02
CA GLN A 25 8.31 -0.22 -5.97
C GLN A 25 6.89 -0.05 -5.43
N MET A 26 6.71 0.71 -4.35
CA MET A 26 5.39 1.03 -3.82
C MET A 26 4.52 1.71 -4.88
N GLY A 27 5.04 2.72 -5.57
CA GLY A 27 4.33 3.39 -6.65
C GLY A 27 3.97 2.46 -7.81
N GLU A 28 4.87 1.56 -8.22
CA GLU A 28 4.62 0.54 -9.24
C GLU A 28 3.51 -0.43 -8.80
N CYS A 29 3.61 -0.99 -7.60
CA CYS A 29 2.67 -1.96 -7.06
C CYS A 29 1.27 -1.36 -6.86
N ILE A 30 1.18 -0.12 -6.38
CA ILE A 30 -0.10 0.60 -6.24
C ILE A 30 -0.74 0.82 -7.61
N ARG A 31 0.03 1.26 -8.61
CA ARG A 31 -0.48 1.48 -9.97
C ARG A 31 -0.95 0.18 -10.62
N ALA A 32 -0.24 -0.93 -10.39
CA ALA A 32 -0.58 -2.25 -10.90
C ALA A 32 -1.76 -2.92 -10.17
N SER A 33 -2.13 -2.41 -8.99
CA SER A 33 -3.15 -3.02 -8.14
C SER A 33 -4.57 -2.52 -8.44
N ARG A 34 -5.53 -3.46 -8.39
CA ARG A 34 -6.97 -3.16 -8.52
C ARG A 34 -7.57 -2.55 -7.25
N ARG A 35 -7.02 -2.91 -6.10
CA ARG A 35 -7.35 -2.42 -4.76
C ARG A 35 -6.07 -2.35 -3.94
N VAL A 36 -5.98 -1.39 -3.04
CA VAL A 36 -4.87 -1.20 -2.12
C VAL A 36 -5.43 -1.26 -0.71
N LEU A 37 -4.84 -2.10 0.14
CA LEU A 37 -5.16 -2.19 1.56
C LEU A 37 -4.00 -1.59 2.34
N CYS A 38 -4.28 -0.61 3.18
CA CYS A 38 -3.30 -0.04 4.10
C CYS A 38 -3.70 -0.39 5.53
N PHE A 39 -2.82 -1.10 6.23
CA PHE A 39 -3.01 -1.51 7.62
C PHE A 39 -2.36 -0.49 8.54
N LEU A 40 -3.19 0.27 9.25
CA LEU A 40 -2.77 1.32 10.17
C LEU A 40 -2.66 0.74 11.58
N SER A 41 -1.44 0.46 12.03
CA SER A 41 -1.14 0.17 13.43
C SER A 41 -0.75 1.45 14.18
N PRO A 42 -0.74 1.46 15.52
CA PRO A 42 -0.16 2.56 16.29
C PRO A 42 1.28 2.89 15.85
N HIS A 43 2.11 1.85 15.64
CA HIS A 43 3.50 1.98 15.19
C HIS A 43 3.61 2.57 13.77
N PHE A 44 2.61 2.36 12.91
CA PHE A 44 2.57 2.95 11.57
C PHE A 44 2.47 4.48 11.65
N LEU A 45 1.68 5.00 12.60
CA LEU A 45 1.47 6.45 12.76
C LEU A 45 2.71 7.15 13.33
N ASP A 46 3.53 6.45 14.10
CA ASP A 46 4.80 6.97 14.63
C ASP A 46 5.91 7.03 13.56
N SER A 47 5.73 6.34 12.44
CA SER A 47 6.66 6.37 11.31
C SER A 47 6.30 7.49 10.33
N TYR A 48 7.04 8.60 10.40
CA TYR A 48 6.93 9.71 9.45
C TYR A 48 7.01 9.25 7.98
N TYR A 49 7.81 8.22 7.72
CA TYR A 49 8.00 7.65 6.39
C TYR A 49 6.72 6.96 5.90
N CYS A 50 6.08 6.15 6.75
CA CYS A 50 4.84 5.43 6.42
C CYS A 50 3.66 6.36 6.14
N VAL A 51 3.55 7.48 6.87
CA VAL A 51 2.50 8.48 6.67
C VAL A 51 2.71 9.28 5.37
N TRP A 52 3.96 9.63 5.05
CA TRP A 52 4.28 10.32 3.80
C TRP A 52 4.02 9.44 2.57
N GLU A 53 4.39 8.17 2.66
CA GLU A 53 4.12 7.14 1.65
C GLU A 53 2.63 6.98 1.36
N PHE A 54 1.83 6.86 2.41
CA PHE A 54 0.38 6.77 2.31
C PHE A 54 -0.22 7.99 1.62
N ARG A 55 0.22 9.20 1.97
CA ARG A 55 -0.27 10.44 1.32
C ARG A 55 0.03 10.45 -0.18
N HIS A 56 1.24 10.09 -0.57
CA HIS A 56 1.62 10.11 -1.98
C HIS A 56 0.85 9.07 -2.81
N ALA A 57 0.62 7.90 -2.23
CA ALA A 57 -0.25 6.86 -2.77
C ALA A 57 -1.70 7.32 -2.93
N TYR A 58 -2.26 7.93 -1.88
CA TYR A 58 -3.62 8.45 -1.81
C TYR A 58 -3.88 9.54 -2.84
N GLU A 59 -3.00 10.54 -2.93
CA GLU A 59 -3.11 11.64 -3.90
C GLU A 59 -3.14 11.12 -5.34
N THR A 60 -2.31 10.12 -5.66
CA THR A 60 -2.29 9.50 -6.99
C THR A 60 -3.61 8.77 -7.33
N ASP A 61 -4.29 8.22 -6.32
CA ASP A 61 -5.54 7.48 -6.50
C ASP A 61 -6.79 8.39 -6.56
N GLU A 62 -6.85 9.38 -5.66
CA GLU A 62 -7.91 10.39 -5.57
C GLU A 62 -7.99 11.28 -6.81
N LEU A 63 -6.84 11.70 -7.37
CA LEU A 63 -6.80 12.51 -8.60
C LEU A 63 -7.44 11.80 -9.80
N ARG A 64 -7.62 10.48 -9.73
CA ARG A 64 -8.28 9.67 -10.77
C ARG A 64 -9.74 9.35 -10.47
N GLY A 65 -10.30 9.81 -9.35
CA GLY A 65 -11.67 9.53 -8.92
C GLY A 65 -11.90 8.06 -8.53
N ASN A 66 -10.83 7.33 -8.25
CA ASN A 66 -10.85 5.88 -8.04
C ASN A 66 -10.89 5.55 -6.55
N ARG A 67 -11.92 4.81 -6.11
CA ARG A 67 -12.03 4.32 -4.73
C ARG A 67 -11.30 2.98 -4.55
N ARG A 68 -9.99 2.93 -4.82
CA ARG A 68 -9.23 1.67 -4.76
C ARG A 68 -8.58 1.44 -3.39
N LEU A 69 -8.40 2.48 -2.60
CA LEU A 69 -7.79 2.41 -1.28
C LEU A 69 -8.82 2.09 -0.18
N ALA A 70 -8.51 1.10 0.65
CA ALA A 70 -9.20 0.86 1.91
C ALA A 70 -8.21 0.92 3.07
N LEU A 71 -8.60 1.62 4.13
CA LEU A 71 -7.87 1.71 5.38
C LEU A 71 -8.40 0.68 6.36
N ILE A 72 -7.50 -0.13 6.92
CA ILE A 72 -7.80 -1.09 7.98
C ILE A 72 -7.05 -0.64 9.21
N VAL A 73 -7.77 -0.13 10.20
CA VAL A 73 -7.19 0.25 11.49
C VAL A 73 -7.01 -1.01 12.32
N MET A 74 -5.81 -1.20 12.85
CA MET A 74 -5.46 -2.30 13.74
C MET A 74 -5.39 -1.78 15.17
N ASP A 75 -6.07 -2.47 16.09
CA ASP A 75 -6.05 -2.20 17.53
C ASP A 75 -4.73 -2.64 18.20
#